data_AF-A0A8U0HYN3-F1
#
_entry.id   AF-A0A8U0HYN3-F1
#
_cell.length_a   1.000
_cell.length_b   1.000
_cell.length_c   1.000
_cell.angle_alpha   90.00
_cell.angle_beta   90.00
_cell.angle_gamma   90.00
#
_symmetry.space_group_name_H-M   'P 1'
#
loop_
_entity.id
_entity.type
_entity.pdbx_description
1 polymer ?
#
loop_
_entity_poly.entity_id
_entity_poly.type
_entity_poly.pdbx_seq_one_letter_code
_entity_poly.pdbx_strand_id
1 'polypeptide(L)'
;MDGRLRDDEVVVGGDARQRYYDSSGYGRPLEENRVALSRVEAAYLLFKGDMDSVVRDTPGSRPEADETRMGFREFLADAGDEIATRFLVYADLRDRGFYLSPAREGWVDAPRSNADFVVYPRGKGPWDDAVLYRVRVVGERADVPADELGDVVLAVVDEESEITYLETDRADLRGSSATDLPAGVPADLLDDRVLVWDPPEVLHHRGFYGQPLDDRDGDRDSALQLSLVEAAYLADDGVLSLGGGAETVRERGRAVEGERFDRRLRVYRALRERGVVPKTGFKFGSDFRTYADVESVEELGHSECLVRVLPADRVFSPRDLALDVRLAHGVRKRMIFALVGPNERITDWISVGRLTP
;
A
#
# COMPACT_ATOMS: atom_id res chain seq x y z
N MET A 1 -30.90 -10.16 24.84
CA MET A 1 -29.96 -10.10 25.99
C MET A 1 -29.46 -8.67 26.10
N ASP A 2 -29.35 -8.12 27.30
CA ASP A 2 -28.85 -6.75 27.50
C ASP A 2 -27.36 -6.77 27.85
N GLY A 3 -26.59 -5.86 27.25
CA GLY A 3 -25.19 -5.61 27.60
C GLY A 3 -25.05 -4.40 28.52
N ARG A 4 -24.00 -4.35 29.35
CA ARG A 4 -23.66 -3.17 30.16
C ARG A 4 -22.36 -2.55 29.66
N LEU A 5 -22.41 -1.30 29.26
CA LEU A 5 -21.24 -0.55 28.85
C LEU A 5 -20.42 -0.16 30.08
N ARG A 6 -19.17 -0.61 30.12
CA ARG A 6 -18.16 -0.29 31.12
C ARG A 6 -16.91 0.18 30.39
N ASP A 7 -16.53 1.43 30.61
CA ASP A 7 -15.45 2.08 29.87
C ASP A 7 -15.68 1.96 28.35
N ASP A 8 -14.81 1.24 27.63
CA ASP A 8 -14.88 1.02 26.18
C ASP A 8 -15.38 -0.40 25.81
N GLU A 9 -15.95 -1.14 26.77
CA GLU A 9 -16.40 -2.52 26.58
C GLU A 9 -17.87 -2.71 26.96
N VAL A 10 -18.57 -3.53 26.19
CA VAL A 10 -19.93 -3.98 26.54
C VAL A 10 -19.83 -5.36 27.15
N VAL A 11 -20.05 -5.45 28.46
CA VAL A 11 -20.01 -6.71 29.19
C VAL A 11 -21.38 -7.36 29.17
N VAL A 12 -21.41 -8.62 28.78
CA VAL A 12 -22.63 -9.43 28.72
C VAL A 12 -22.43 -10.71 29.55
N GLY A 13 -23.44 -11.08 30.33
CA GLY A 13 -23.40 -12.28 31.18
C GLY A 13 -24.50 -13.29 30.89
N GLY A 14 -24.67 -14.26 31.78
CA GLY A 14 -25.57 -15.40 31.55
C GLY A 14 -24.85 -16.50 30.75
N ASP A 15 -25.38 -16.83 29.57
CA ASP A 15 -24.81 -17.78 28.60
C ASP A 15 -24.04 -17.08 27.46
N ALA A 16 -23.65 -15.81 27.68
CA ALA A 16 -23.00 -14.97 26.67
C ALA A 16 -21.72 -15.59 26.09
N ARG A 17 -20.93 -16.29 26.90
CA ARG A 17 -19.73 -16.99 26.43
C ARG A 17 -20.07 -18.05 25.38
N GLN A 18 -20.99 -18.94 25.70
CA GLN A 18 -21.40 -20.01 24.77
C GLN A 18 -22.08 -19.40 23.53
N ARG A 19 -22.94 -18.40 23.76
CA ARG A 19 -23.76 -17.80 22.72
C ARG A 19 -22.96 -16.97 21.73
N TYR A 20 -22.04 -16.12 22.19
CA TYR A 20 -21.37 -15.13 21.34
C TYR A 20 -19.92 -15.49 21.02
N TYR A 21 -19.17 -15.91 22.04
CA TYR A 21 -17.79 -16.34 21.83
C TYR A 21 -17.84 -17.73 21.19
N ASP A 22 -18.09 -18.80 21.93
CA ASP A 22 -17.81 -20.19 21.49
C ASP A 22 -18.49 -20.56 20.15
N SER A 23 -19.66 -19.98 19.85
CA SER A 23 -20.40 -20.24 18.61
C SER A 23 -19.94 -19.40 17.40
N SER A 24 -19.51 -18.15 17.62
CA SER A 24 -19.43 -17.12 16.57
C SER A 24 -18.19 -16.23 16.65
N GLY A 25 -17.34 -16.42 17.66
CA GLY A 25 -16.08 -15.69 17.85
C GLY A 25 -16.26 -14.20 18.11
N TYR A 26 -17.32 -13.79 18.80
CA TYR A 26 -17.48 -12.39 19.23
C TYR A 26 -16.90 -12.17 20.62
N GLY A 27 -16.19 -11.05 20.77
CA GLY A 27 -15.69 -10.57 22.04
C GLY A 27 -14.54 -11.41 22.59
N ARG A 28 -14.22 -11.11 23.85
CA ARG A 28 -13.22 -11.81 24.66
C ARG A 28 -13.90 -12.49 25.85
N PRO A 29 -13.61 -13.76 26.13
CA PRO A 29 -14.17 -14.45 27.28
C PRO A 29 -13.66 -13.84 28.59
N LEU A 30 -14.57 -13.67 29.54
CA LEU A 30 -14.29 -13.30 30.92
C LEU A 30 -14.60 -14.49 31.85
N GLU A 31 -14.42 -14.28 33.15
CA GLU A 31 -14.88 -15.22 34.18
C GLU A 31 -16.42 -15.32 34.21
N GLU A 32 -16.92 -16.45 34.76
CA GLU A 32 -18.35 -16.67 35.03
C GLU A 32 -19.28 -16.62 33.79
N ASN A 33 -18.85 -17.22 32.67
CA ASN A 33 -19.62 -17.27 31.40
C ASN A 33 -19.95 -15.89 30.79
N ARG A 34 -19.19 -14.86 31.16
CA ARG A 34 -19.33 -13.52 30.59
C ARG A 34 -18.43 -13.32 29.38
N VAL A 35 -18.80 -12.34 28.56
CA VAL A 35 -18.00 -11.86 27.41
C VAL A 35 -17.89 -10.35 27.50
N ALA A 36 -16.69 -9.83 27.26
CA ALA A 36 -16.48 -8.43 26.93
C ALA A 36 -16.55 -8.28 25.41
N LEU A 37 -17.42 -7.42 24.90
CA LEU A 37 -17.50 -7.05 23.50
C LEU A 37 -16.87 -5.67 23.31
N SER A 38 -16.16 -5.47 22.22
CA SER A 38 -15.85 -4.11 21.75
C SER A 38 -17.12 -3.38 21.36
N ARG A 39 -17.05 -2.04 21.28
CA ARG A 39 -18.19 -1.23 20.82
C ARG A 39 -18.65 -1.61 19.42
N VAL A 40 -17.74 -1.96 18.52
CA VAL A 40 -18.09 -2.38 17.15
C VAL A 40 -18.83 -3.72 17.15
N GLU A 41 -18.36 -4.69 17.92
CA GLU A 41 -19.03 -6.00 18.06
C GLU A 41 -20.44 -5.85 18.65
N ALA A 42 -20.59 -5.03 19.69
CA ALA A 42 -21.88 -4.76 20.30
C ALA A 42 -22.84 -4.05 19.34
N ALA A 43 -22.35 -3.07 18.57
CA ALA A 43 -23.14 -2.40 17.54
C ALA A 43 -23.63 -3.39 16.47
N TYR A 44 -22.78 -4.33 16.05
CA TYR A 44 -23.17 -5.39 15.11
C TYR A 44 -24.24 -6.33 15.69
N LEU A 45 -24.10 -6.76 16.93
CA LEU A 45 -25.09 -7.63 17.57
C LEU A 45 -26.44 -6.91 17.79
N LEU A 46 -26.42 -5.63 18.14
CA LEU A 46 -27.63 -4.80 18.20
C LEU A 46 -28.29 -4.67 16.81
N PHE A 47 -27.48 -4.45 15.76
CA PHE A 47 -27.96 -4.33 14.39
C PHE A 47 -28.62 -5.62 13.87
N LYS A 48 -28.03 -6.79 14.16
CA LYS A 48 -28.59 -8.10 13.79
C LYS A 48 -29.78 -8.53 14.66
N GLY A 49 -30.06 -7.82 15.76
CA GLY A 49 -31.09 -8.17 16.74
C GLY A 49 -30.70 -9.33 17.66
N ASP A 50 -29.41 -9.67 17.71
CA ASP A 50 -28.87 -10.71 18.59
C ASP A 50 -28.61 -10.19 20.01
N MET A 51 -28.57 -8.87 20.19
CA MET A 51 -28.56 -8.14 21.46
C MET A 51 -29.72 -7.16 21.48
N ASP A 52 -30.40 -7.00 22.61
CA ASP A 52 -31.62 -6.17 22.70
C ASP A 52 -31.26 -4.70 22.97
N SER A 53 -30.35 -4.46 23.91
CA SER A 53 -29.92 -3.12 24.28
C SER A 53 -28.57 -3.09 24.99
N VAL A 54 -27.94 -1.92 24.99
CA VAL A 54 -26.76 -1.61 25.81
C VAL A 54 -27.15 -0.58 26.86
N VAL A 55 -26.86 -0.90 28.12
CA VAL A 55 -27.13 -0.05 29.28
C VAL A 55 -25.87 0.66 29.73
N ARG A 56 -25.94 1.97 29.93
CA ARG A 56 -24.89 2.78 30.56
C ARG A 56 -25.38 3.38 31.87
N ASP A 57 -24.53 3.32 32.89
CA ASP A 57 -24.75 4.02 34.15
C ASP A 57 -24.55 5.53 33.97
N THR A 58 -25.55 6.33 34.37
CA THR A 58 -25.47 7.79 34.28
C THR A 58 -24.56 8.32 35.41
N PRO A 59 -23.46 9.05 35.13
CA PRO A 59 -22.59 9.55 36.18
C PRO A 59 -23.29 10.59 37.07
N GLY A 60 -23.26 10.39 38.40
CA GLY A 60 -23.63 11.41 39.38
C GLY A 60 -25.07 11.37 39.90
N SER A 61 -25.85 10.35 39.57
CA SER A 61 -27.23 10.22 40.05
C SER A 61 -27.36 9.15 41.15
N ARG A 62 -28.36 9.32 42.04
CA ARG A 62 -28.60 8.53 43.27
C ARG A 62 -28.67 7.00 42.99
N PRO A 63 -28.62 6.11 44.01
CA PRO A 63 -28.62 4.65 43.83
C PRO A 63 -29.81 4.03 43.06
N GLU A 64 -30.81 4.83 42.69
CA GLU A 64 -31.99 4.47 41.88
C GLU A 64 -32.07 5.30 40.58
N ALA A 65 -30.92 5.72 40.05
CA ALA A 65 -30.82 6.63 38.91
C ALA A 65 -31.00 5.95 37.55
N ASP A 66 -31.78 6.60 36.69
CA ASP A 66 -32.09 6.21 35.32
C ASP A 66 -30.87 5.67 34.55
N GLU A 67 -30.85 4.35 34.39
CA GLU A 67 -30.01 3.63 33.44
C GLU A 67 -30.37 4.11 32.03
N THR A 68 -29.38 4.58 31.25
CA THR A 68 -29.64 4.90 29.84
C THR A 68 -29.58 3.61 29.04
N ARG A 69 -30.72 3.19 28.51
CA ARG A 69 -30.85 2.02 27.64
C ARG A 69 -30.81 2.45 26.17
N MET A 70 -29.84 1.93 25.43
CA MET A 70 -29.59 2.27 24.02
C MET A 70 -29.88 1.08 23.12
N GLY A 71 -30.70 1.27 22.08
CA GLY A 71 -30.77 0.35 20.94
C GLY A 71 -29.63 0.63 19.96
N PHE A 72 -29.64 -0.01 18.79
CA PHE A 72 -28.60 0.17 17.78
C PHE A 72 -28.37 1.64 17.40
N ARG A 73 -29.44 2.38 17.10
CA ARG A 73 -29.36 3.77 16.65
C ARG A 73 -28.74 4.67 17.71
N GLU A 74 -29.23 4.59 18.95
CA GLU A 74 -28.75 5.40 20.06
C GLU A 74 -27.30 5.05 20.40
N PHE A 75 -26.96 3.75 20.38
CA PHE A 75 -25.62 3.29 20.70
C PHE A 75 -24.59 3.72 19.65
N LEU A 76 -24.94 3.67 18.36
CA LEU A 76 -24.04 4.11 17.29
C LEU A 76 -23.82 5.63 17.32
N ALA A 77 -24.90 6.40 17.53
CA ALA A 77 -24.81 7.85 17.67
C ALA A 77 -23.94 8.27 18.88
N ASP A 78 -24.01 7.51 19.97
CA ASP A 78 -23.19 7.69 21.16
C ASP A 78 -21.72 7.25 20.96
N ALA A 79 -21.44 6.38 19.98
CA ALA A 79 -20.11 5.87 19.70
C ALA A 79 -19.24 6.78 18.85
N GLY A 80 -19.86 7.68 18.09
CA GLY A 80 -19.17 8.63 17.23
C GLY A 80 -18.74 8.04 15.88
N ASP A 81 -18.27 8.93 15.01
CA ASP A 81 -18.05 8.65 13.59
C ASP A 81 -17.03 7.53 13.34
N GLU A 82 -15.96 7.47 14.14
CA GLU A 82 -14.91 6.46 14.01
C GLU A 82 -15.45 5.03 14.20
N ILE A 83 -16.37 4.84 15.17
CA ILE A 83 -17.03 3.56 15.39
C ILE A 83 -18.03 3.28 14.28
N ALA A 84 -18.72 4.29 13.74
CA ALA A 84 -19.62 4.11 12.60
C ALA A 84 -18.88 3.59 11.36
N THR A 85 -17.73 4.16 11.02
CA THR A 85 -16.91 3.70 9.89
C THR A 85 -16.40 2.27 10.11
N ARG A 86 -15.89 1.97 11.32
CA ARG A 86 -15.45 0.61 11.68
C ARG A 86 -16.60 -0.40 11.65
N PHE A 87 -17.80 -0.01 12.09
CA PHE A 87 -18.99 -0.84 12.04
C PHE A 87 -19.36 -1.25 10.61
N LEU A 88 -19.29 -0.33 9.64
CA LEU A 88 -19.58 -0.65 8.24
C LEU A 88 -18.65 -1.76 7.71
N VAL A 89 -17.34 -1.61 7.94
CA VAL A 89 -16.33 -2.61 7.53
C VAL A 89 -16.53 -3.92 8.27
N TYR A 90 -16.80 -3.86 9.56
CA TYR A 90 -17.03 -5.04 10.38
C TYR A 90 -18.26 -5.82 9.90
N ALA A 91 -19.35 -5.11 9.61
CA ALA A 91 -20.60 -5.69 9.11
C ALA A 91 -20.41 -6.34 7.74
N ASP A 92 -19.77 -5.67 6.77
CA ASP A 92 -19.50 -6.24 5.44
C ASP A 92 -18.68 -7.54 5.54
N LEU A 93 -17.59 -7.55 6.32
CA LEU A 93 -16.77 -8.75 6.49
C LEU A 93 -17.52 -9.89 7.20
N ARG A 94 -18.30 -9.58 8.24
CA ARG A 94 -19.14 -10.59 8.92
C ARG A 94 -20.22 -11.15 7.99
N ASP A 95 -20.86 -10.31 7.19
CA ASP A 95 -21.89 -10.73 6.23
C ASP A 95 -21.31 -11.56 5.07
N ARG A 96 -20.01 -11.40 4.77
CA ARG A 96 -19.23 -12.28 3.87
C ARG A 96 -18.77 -13.59 4.52
N GLY A 97 -19.14 -13.83 5.78
CA GLY A 97 -18.86 -15.06 6.51
C GLY A 97 -17.47 -15.13 7.15
N PHE A 98 -16.77 -14.00 7.30
CA PHE A 98 -15.52 -13.96 8.03
C PHE A 98 -15.76 -13.87 9.53
N TYR A 99 -14.90 -14.54 10.30
CA TYR A 99 -14.66 -14.14 11.68
C TYR A 99 -13.59 -13.06 11.70
N LEU A 100 -13.75 -12.11 12.62
CA LEU A 100 -12.79 -11.06 12.84
C LEU A 100 -12.87 -10.56 14.28
N SER A 101 -11.73 -10.11 14.78
CA SER A 101 -11.57 -9.58 16.13
C SER A 101 -10.94 -8.18 16.07
N PRO A 102 -11.35 -7.26 16.93
CA PRO A 102 -10.61 -6.03 17.21
C PRO A 102 -9.11 -6.30 17.36
N ALA A 103 -8.27 -5.56 16.63
CA ALA A 103 -6.82 -5.68 16.69
C ALA A 103 -6.26 -4.92 17.92
N ARG A 104 -6.68 -5.33 19.11
CA ARG A 104 -6.28 -4.71 20.39
C ARG A 104 -5.95 -5.76 21.44
N GLU A 105 -5.30 -5.31 22.51
CA GLU A 105 -4.92 -6.17 23.63
C GLU A 105 -6.15 -6.89 24.21
N GLY A 106 -5.96 -8.16 24.57
CA GLY A 106 -7.02 -9.04 25.06
C GLY A 106 -7.81 -9.76 23.95
N TRP A 107 -7.95 -9.17 22.76
CA TRP A 107 -8.58 -9.86 21.62
C TRP A 107 -7.56 -10.65 20.80
N VAL A 108 -6.33 -10.13 20.71
CA VAL A 108 -5.24 -10.75 19.96
C VAL A 108 -3.91 -10.63 20.73
N ASP A 109 -3.02 -11.60 20.60
CA ASP A 109 -1.77 -11.68 21.39
C ASP A 109 -0.75 -10.58 21.06
N ALA A 110 -0.75 -10.09 19.82
CA ALA A 110 0.17 -9.07 19.33
C ALA A 110 -0.55 -8.08 18.39
N PRO A 111 -1.33 -7.13 18.95
CA PRO A 111 -1.99 -6.11 18.15
C PRO A 111 -0.95 -5.20 17.48
N ARG A 112 -1.22 -4.78 16.25
CA ARG A 112 -0.41 -3.77 15.56
C ARG A 112 -1.13 -2.44 15.65
N SER A 113 -0.40 -1.35 15.92
CA SER A 113 -0.97 0.00 16.02
C SER A 113 -1.60 0.50 14.72
N ASN A 114 -1.20 -0.07 13.58
CA ASN A 114 -1.71 0.28 12.25
C ASN A 114 -2.85 -0.64 11.77
N ALA A 115 -3.53 -1.37 12.65
CA ALA A 115 -4.67 -2.22 12.30
C ALA A 115 -5.82 -2.06 13.30
N ASP A 116 -7.05 -2.11 12.79
CA ASP A 116 -8.28 -2.07 13.59
C ASP A 116 -8.88 -3.46 13.79
N PHE A 117 -8.71 -4.36 12.82
CA PHE A 117 -9.21 -5.72 12.87
C PHE A 117 -8.17 -6.76 12.44
N VAL A 118 -8.28 -7.94 13.04
CA VAL A 118 -7.68 -9.18 12.56
C VAL A 118 -8.80 -10.02 11.96
N VAL A 119 -8.67 -10.39 10.69
CA VAL A 119 -9.61 -11.23 9.96
C VAL A 119 -9.00 -12.62 9.80
N TYR A 120 -9.79 -13.65 10.11
CA TYR A 120 -9.35 -15.04 10.09
C TYR A 120 -9.70 -15.71 8.75
N PRO A 121 -8.92 -16.72 8.30
CA PRO A 121 -9.29 -17.53 7.14
C PRO A 121 -10.69 -18.16 7.30
N ARG A 122 -11.40 -18.41 6.20
CA ARG A 122 -12.72 -19.05 6.27
C ARG A 122 -12.62 -20.42 6.96
N GLY A 123 -13.49 -20.65 7.95
CA GLY A 123 -13.47 -21.85 8.79
C GLY A 123 -12.47 -21.79 9.96
N LYS A 124 -11.74 -20.69 10.11
CA LYS A 124 -10.86 -20.37 11.25
C LYS A 124 -11.42 -19.18 12.01
N GLY A 125 -11.05 -19.03 13.28
CA GLY A 125 -11.52 -17.96 14.14
C GLY A 125 -10.53 -17.52 15.21
N PRO A 126 -10.98 -16.76 16.21
CA PRO A 126 -10.11 -16.24 17.27
C PRO A 126 -9.46 -17.32 18.16
N TRP A 127 -9.89 -18.57 18.02
CA TRP A 127 -9.30 -19.76 18.65
C TRP A 127 -8.06 -20.28 17.93
N ASP A 128 -7.87 -19.86 16.69
CA ASP A 128 -6.82 -20.32 15.80
C ASP A 128 -5.72 -19.25 15.67
N ASP A 129 -4.47 -19.67 15.49
CA ASP A 129 -3.33 -18.77 15.33
C ASP A 129 -3.22 -18.15 13.92
N ALA A 130 -4.16 -18.48 13.02
CA ALA A 130 -4.09 -18.11 11.60
C ALA A 130 -4.72 -16.75 11.33
N VAL A 131 -3.92 -15.78 10.87
CA VAL A 131 -4.39 -14.47 10.41
C VAL A 131 -4.44 -14.44 8.90
N LEU A 132 -5.59 -14.09 8.32
CA LEU A 132 -5.75 -13.87 6.88
C LEU A 132 -5.40 -12.43 6.52
N TYR A 133 -6.08 -11.47 7.15
CA TYR A 133 -5.86 -10.04 6.91
C TYR A 133 -5.72 -9.29 8.21
N ARG A 134 -4.87 -8.27 8.20
CA ARG A 134 -4.92 -7.18 9.18
C ARG A 134 -5.56 -6.00 8.47
N VAL A 135 -6.71 -5.55 8.96
CA VAL A 135 -7.49 -4.51 8.30
C VAL A 135 -7.39 -3.23 9.10
N ARG A 136 -7.07 -2.14 8.41
CA ARG A 136 -7.16 -0.77 8.93
C ARG A 136 -8.30 -0.05 8.22
N VAL A 137 -9.18 0.56 9.00
CA VAL A 137 -10.36 1.27 8.52
C VAL A 137 -10.02 2.75 8.42
N VAL A 138 -10.29 3.34 7.26
CA VAL A 138 -10.09 4.77 7.02
C VAL A 138 -11.27 5.33 6.24
N GLY A 139 -11.68 6.56 6.56
CA GLY A 139 -12.57 7.32 5.70
C GLY A 139 -11.83 7.85 4.46
N GLU A 140 -12.53 8.12 3.37
CA GLU A 140 -11.93 8.60 2.10
C GLU A 140 -11.05 9.87 2.22
N ARG A 141 -11.25 10.67 3.28
CA ARG A 141 -10.55 11.94 3.56
C ARG A 141 -9.44 11.81 4.60
N ALA A 142 -9.15 10.60 5.06
CA ALA A 142 -8.10 10.37 6.04
C ALA A 142 -6.71 10.67 5.46
N ASP A 143 -5.80 11.07 6.34
CA ASP A 143 -4.38 11.08 6.04
C ASP A 143 -3.82 9.67 6.30
N VAL A 144 -3.09 9.13 5.31
CA VAL A 144 -2.49 7.80 5.38
C VAL A 144 -0.97 7.93 5.20
N PRO A 145 -0.21 8.11 6.29
CA PRO A 145 1.24 7.99 6.31
C PRO A 145 1.75 6.72 5.62
N ALA A 146 2.83 6.85 4.85
CA ALA A 146 3.39 5.75 4.07
C ALA A 146 3.98 4.62 4.94
N ASP A 147 4.45 4.94 6.15
CA ASP A 147 5.01 3.98 7.11
C ASP A 147 3.96 3.12 7.81
N GLU A 148 2.68 3.51 7.72
CA GLU A 148 1.56 2.71 8.18
C GLU A 148 1.06 1.71 7.13
N LEU A 149 1.61 1.76 5.90
CA LEU A 149 1.36 0.81 4.82
C LEU A 149 2.38 -0.34 4.83
N GLY A 150 2.04 -1.41 4.11
CA GLY A 150 2.83 -2.64 4.07
C GLY A 150 2.37 -3.61 5.14
N ASP A 151 2.00 -4.82 4.71
CA ASP A 151 1.47 -5.89 5.56
C ASP A 151 0.11 -5.55 6.21
N VAL A 152 -0.71 -4.71 5.56
CA VAL A 152 -2.05 -4.30 6.01
C VAL A 152 -3.00 -4.10 4.82
N VAL A 153 -4.27 -4.40 5.03
CA VAL A 153 -5.38 -4.09 4.11
C VAL A 153 -6.03 -2.80 4.58
N LEU A 154 -6.07 -1.78 3.72
CA LEU A 154 -6.87 -0.58 3.94
C LEU A 154 -8.31 -0.82 3.50
N ALA A 155 -9.26 -0.77 4.43
CA ALA A 155 -10.67 -0.69 4.13
C ALA A 155 -11.07 0.79 4.09
N VAL A 156 -11.19 1.32 2.88
CA VAL A 156 -11.57 2.72 2.62
C VAL A 156 -13.08 2.79 2.54
N VAL A 157 -13.69 3.61 3.40
CA VAL A 157 -15.12 3.90 3.38
C VAL A 157 -15.33 5.29 2.78
N ASP A 158 -16.13 5.39 1.73
CA ASP A 158 -16.44 6.66 1.10
C ASP A 158 -17.66 7.38 1.71
N GLU A 159 -18.01 8.54 1.17
CA GLU A 159 -19.13 9.35 1.65
C GLU A 159 -20.51 8.71 1.40
N GLU A 160 -20.60 7.72 0.52
CA GLU A 160 -21.81 6.94 0.23
C GLU A 160 -21.83 5.61 0.99
N SER A 161 -20.87 5.39 1.90
CA SER A 161 -20.67 4.15 2.66
C SER A 161 -20.29 2.93 1.82
N GLU A 162 -19.81 3.12 0.58
CA GLU A 162 -19.18 2.04 -0.17
C GLU A 162 -17.78 1.74 0.40
N ILE A 163 -17.42 0.45 0.38
CA ILE A 163 -16.16 -0.03 0.94
C ILE A 163 -15.25 -0.51 -0.20
N THR A 164 -14.06 0.06 -0.26
CA THR A 164 -12.98 -0.41 -1.14
C THR A 164 -11.84 -0.97 -0.30
N TYR A 165 -11.49 -2.24 -0.52
CA TYR A 165 -10.34 -2.87 0.11
C TYR A 165 -9.10 -2.75 -0.77
N LEU A 166 -8.05 -2.15 -0.24
CA LEU A 166 -6.74 -2.05 -0.87
C LEU A 166 -5.74 -2.87 -0.06
N GLU A 167 -5.20 -3.92 -0.66
CA GLU A 167 -4.10 -4.69 -0.06
C GLU A 167 -2.79 -3.92 -0.24
N THR A 168 -2.04 -3.78 0.85
CA THR A 168 -0.69 -3.20 0.84
C THR A 168 0.31 -4.22 1.37
N ASP A 169 1.39 -4.41 0.63
CA ASP A 169 2.41 -5.43 0.91
C ASP A 169 3.80 -4.91 0.56
N ARG A 170 4.84 -5.56 1.09
CA ARG A 170 6.24 -5.24 0.82
C ARG A 170 6.70 -5.97 -0.42
N ALA A 171 6.97 -5.21 -1.47
CA ALA A 171 7.36 -5.74 -2.77
C ALA A 171 8.85 -6.08 -2.84
N ASP A 172 9.14 -7.32 -3.24
CA ASP A 172 10.49 -7.79 -3.56
C ASP A 172 10.66 -7.86 -5.09
N LEU A 173 11.12 -6.75 -5.68
CA LEU A 173 11.36 -6.66 -7.12
C LEU A 173 12.70 -7.31 -7.47
N ARG A 174 12.67 -8.45 -8.18
CA ARG A 174 13.85 -9.12 -8.74
C ARG A 174 13.64 -9.42 -10.21
N GLY A 175 14.73 -9.50 -10.96
CA GLY A 175 14.74 -9.88 -12.36
C GLY A 175 16.07 -10.52 -12.76
N SER A 176 16.16 -10.98 -14.01
CA SER A 176 17.35 -11.61 -14.58
C SER A 176 18.02 -10.80 -15.69
N SER A 177 17.68 -9.53 -15.85
CA SER A 177 18.10 -8.67 -16.97
C SER A 177 19.53 -8.10 -16.84
N ALA A 178 20.47 -8.89 -16.32
CA ALA A 178 21.87 -8.49 -16.25
C ALA A 178 22.51 -8.50 -17.65
N THR A 179 23.40 -7.55 -17.93
CA THR A 179 24.09 -7.46 -19.22
C THR A 179 25.47 -6.84 -19.02
N ASP A 180 26.48 -7.43 -19.64
CA ASP A 180 27.83 -6.85 -19.67
C ASP A 180 27.86 -5.66 -20.64
N LEU A 181 28.20 -4.48 -20.12
CA LEU A 181 28.21 -3.23 -20.88
C LEU A 181 29.65 -2.81 -21.24
N PRO A 182 29.84 -2.12 -22.38
CA PRO A 182 31.14 -1.54 -22.74
C PRO A 182 31.51 -0.40 -21.79
N ALA A 183 32.78 -0.01 -21.77
CA ALA A 183 33.27 1.13 -20.99
C ALA A 183 33.66 2.30 -21.90
N GLY A 184 33.49 3.53 -21.40
CA GLY A 184 34.00 4.74 -22.02
C GLY A 184 33.34 5.12 -23.35
N VAL A 185 32.08 4.75 -23.57
CA VAL A 185 31.33 5.10 -24.79
C VAL A 185 31.13 6.61 -24.85
N PRO A 186 31.62 7.32 -25.88
CA PRO A 186 31.48 8.76 -26.00
C PRO A 186 30.01 9.19 -26.06
N ALA A 187 29.65 10.24 -25.33
CA ALA A 187 28.31 10.78 -25.33
C ALA A 187 28.31 12.30 -25.12
N ASP A 188 27.29 12.96 -25.69
CA ASP A 188 27.10 14.41 -25.59
C ASP A 188 25.88 14.74 -24.73
N LEU A 189 26.10 15.57 -23.71
CA LEU A 189 25.00 16.15 -22.93
C LEU A 189 24.39 17.34 -23.68
N LEU A 190 23.09 17.25 -23.96
CA LEU A 190 22.27 18.35 -24.45
C LEU A 190 21.48 18.98 -23.30
N ASP A 191 20.45 19.76 -23.62
CA ASP A 191 19.67 20.50 -22.62
C ASP A 191 18.93 19.58 -21.64
N ASP A 192 18.29 18.50 -22.07
CA ASP A 192 17.51 17.63 -21.17
C ASP A 192 17.65 16.13 -21.51
N ARG A 193 18.67 15.80 -22.31
CA ARG A 193 18.92 14.47 -22.85
C ARG A 193 20.40 14.29 -23.16
N VAL A 194 20.83 13.03 -23.22
CA VAL A 194 22.19 12.66 -23.65
C VAL A 194 22.10 11.88 -24.94
N LEU A 195 22.94 12.22 -25.91
CA LEU A 195 23.07 11.49 -27.17
C LEU A 195 24.34 10.65 -27.17
N VAL A 196 24.20 9.40 -27.60
CA VAL A 196 25.31 8.51 -27.90
C VAL A 196 25.29 8.30 -29.41
N TRP A 197 26.33 8.79 -30.09
CA TRP A 197 26.52 8.58 -31.53
C TRP A 197 27.16 7.22 -31.78
N ASP A 198 26.69 6.52 -32.82
CA ASP A 198 27.09 5.17 -33.18
C ASP A 198 27.18 4.23 -31.96
N PRO A 199 26.07 4.09 -31.20
CA PRO A 199 26.04 3.38 -29.94
C PRO A 199 26.33 1.88 -30.14
N PRO A 200 27.10 1.25 -29.23
CA PRO A 200 27.18 -0.21 -29.20
C PRO A 200 25.78 -0.83 -29.07
N GLU A 201 25.43 -1.76 -29.96
CA GLU A 201 24.09 -2.35 -30.03
C GLU A 201 23.60 -2.91 -28.69
N VAL A 202 24.53 -3.47 -27.89
CA VAL A 202 24.25 -4.06 -26.57
C VAL A 202 23.58 -3.07 -25.61
N LEU A 203 23.84 -1.77 -25.71
CA LEU A 203 23.22 -0.75 -24.84
C LEU A 203 21.70 -0.76 -24.99
N HIS A 204 21.20 -0.79 -26.23
CA HIS A 204 19.76 -0.81 -26.45
C HIS A 204 19.23 -2.23 -26.55
N HIS A 205 19.80 -3.07 -27.41
CA HIS A 205 19.23 -4.36 -27.76
C HIS A 205 19.13 -5.32 -26.57
N ARG A 206 20.13 -5.33 -25.67
CA ARG A 206 20.14 -6.19 -24.47
C ARG A 206 19.89 -5.41 -23.19
N GLY A 207 20.60 -4.30 -23.00
CA GLY A 207 20.46 -3.46 -21.81
C GLY A 207 19.16 -2.64 -21.75
N PHE A 208 18.46 -2.53 -22.89
CA PHE A 208 17.24 -1.73 -23.06
C PHE A 208 17.37 -0.28 -22.57
N TYR A 209 18.57 0.30 -22.68
CA TYR A 209 18.81 1.71 -22.39
C TYR A 209 18.35 2.59 -23.54
N GLY A 210 17.85 3.78 -23.22
CA GLY A 210 17.55 4.82 -24.20
C GLY A 210 16.43 4.50 -25.18
N GLN A 211 16.38 5.31 -26.23
CA GLN A 211 15.50 5.20 -27.39
C GLN A 211 16.33 5.46 -28.66
N PRO A 212 16.38 4.51 -29.61
CA PRO A 212 17.06 4.71 -30.88
C PRO A 212 16.43 5.87 -31.66
N LEU A 213 17.29 6.67 -32.30
CA LEU A 213 16.95 7.69 -33.26
C LEU A 213 17.41 7.18 -34.63
N ASP A 214 16.53 6.41 -35.28
CA ASP A 214 16.82 5.88 -36.60
C ASP A 214 16.52 6.94 -37.67
N ASP A 215 17.42 7.07 -38.65
CA ASP A 215 17.11 7.74 -39.90
C ASP A 215 16.32 6.78 -40.81
N ARG A 216 15.12 7.19 -41.22
CA ARG A 216 14.25 6.37 -42.09
C ARG A 216 14.88 6.11 -43.47
N ASP A 217 15.85 6.94 -43.86
CA ASP A 217 16.46 6.92 -45.18
C ASP A 217 17.89 6.34 -45.20
N GLY A 218 18.44 5.93 -44.04
CA GLY A 218 19.69 5.15 -43.95
C GLY A 218 21.01 5.90 -44.23
N ASP A 219 20.98 7.23 -44.36
CA ASP A 219 22.11 8.06 -44.78
C ASP A 219 22.88 8.73 -43.62
N ARG A 220 22.49 8.50 -42.34
CA ARG A 220 23.10 9.15 -41.16
C ARG A 220 23.52 8.16 -40.08
N ASP A 221 24.52 8.59 -39.29
CA ASP A 221 24.99 7.91 -38.09
C ASP A 221 23.83 7.62 -37.13
N SER A 222 23.79 6.37 -36.65
CA SER A 222 22.75 5.93 -35.70
C SER A 222 22.98 6.60 -34.35
N ALA A 223 21.93 7.04 -33.68
CA ALA A 223 22.06 7.67 -32.37
C ALA A 223 21.13 7.04 -31.34
N LEU A 224 21.60 6.94 -30.09
CA LEU A 224 20.78 6.53 -28.95
C LEU A 224 20.53 7.73 -28.05
N GLN A 225 19.26 8.07 -27.86
CA GLN A 225 18.86 9.10 -26.90
C GLN A 225 18.65 8.47 -25.52
N LEU A 226 19.40 8.94 -24.53
CA LEU A 226 19.25 8.58 -23.13
C LEU A 226 18.53 9.68 -22.35
N SER A 227 17.69 9.29 -21.41
CA SER A 227 17.23 10.21 -20.36
C SER A 227 18.39 10.58 -19.42
N LEU A 228 18.28 11.71 -18.72
CA LEU A 228 19.30 12.14 -17.74
C LEU A 228 19.53 11.08 -16.65
N VAL A 229 18.48 10.35 -16.23
CA VAL A 229 18.59 9.28 -15.24
C VAL A 229 19.37 8.08 -15.78
N GLU A 230 19.06 7.62 -17.00
CA GLU A 230 19.81 6.54 -17.65
C GLU A 230 21.28 6.93 -17.85
N ALA A 231 21.52 8.15 -18.34
CA ALA A 231 22.87 8.64 -18.59
C ALA A 231 23.70 8.80 -17.31
N ALA A 232 23.11 9.34 -16.24
CA ALA A 232 23.81 9.45 -14.95
C ALA A 232 24.16 8.06 -14.38
N TYR A 233 23.25 7.09 -14.48
CA TYR A 233 23.53 5.71 -14.08
C TYR A 233 24.71 5.11 -14.87
N LEU A 234 24.67 5.20 -16.21
CA LEU A 234 25.70 4.63 -17.07
C LEU A 234 27.05 5.36 -16.93
N ALA A 235 27.04 6.68 -16.73
CA ALA A 235 28.25 7.46 -16.50
C ALA A 235 28.91 7.12 -15.16
N ASP A 236 28.12 6.91 -14.11
CA ASP A 236 28.64 6.49 -12.80
C ASP A 236 29.31 5.10 -12.84
N ASP A 237 28.82 4.21 -13.71
CA ASP A 237 29.38 2.87 -13.91
C ASP A 237 30.55 2.86 -14.91
N GLY A 238 30.96 4.03 -15.41
CA GLY A 238 32.04 4.17 -16.39
C GLY A 238 31.68 3.70 -17.80
N VAL A 239 30.41 3.40 -18.06
CA VAL A 239 29.91 2.99 -19.38
C VAL A 239 29.91 4.16 -20.35
N LEU A 240 29.52 5.36 -19.90
CA LEU A 240 29.55 6.58 -20.72
C LEU A 240 30.74 7.48 -20.38
N SER A 241 31.34 8.07 -21.41
CA SER A 241 32.34 9.13 -21.31
C SER A 241 31.75 10.45 -21.78
N LEU A 242 31.48 11.35 -20.82
CA LEU A 242 30.92 12.68 -21.04
C LEU A 242 31.94 13.76 -20.66
N GLY A 243 31.90 14.90 -21.34
CA GLY A 243 32.63 16.09 -20.90
C GLY A 243 32.18 16.52 -19.50
N GLY A 244 33.10 16.49 -18.53
CA GLY A 244 32.79 16.77 -17.12
C GLY A 244 32.31 15.57 -16.29
N GLY A 245 32.15 14.40 -16.93
CA GLY A 245 31.83 13.14 -16.26
C GLY A 245 30.38 13.05 -15.76
N ALA A 246 30.13 12.08 -14.87
CA ALA A 246 28.78 11.81 -14.34
C ALA A 246 28.19 13.00 -13.57
N GLU A 247 29.03 13.81 -12.92
CA GLU A 247 28.57 14.95 -12.12
C GLU A 247 27.86 16.00 -12.97
N THR A 248 28.34 16.28 -14.18
CA THR A 248 27.71 17.23 -15.09
C THR A 248 26.28 16.81 -15.47
N VAL A 249 26.05 15.50 -15.66
CA VAL A 249 24.69 14.97 -15.91
C VAL A 249 23.82 15.10 -14.68
N ARG A 250 24.36 14.83 -13.48
CA ARG A 250 23.61 14.96 -12.22
C ARG A 250 23.23 16.40 -11.90
N GLU A 251 24.15 17.34 -12.06
CA GLU A 251 23.89 18.78 -11.91
C GLU A 251 22.78 19.22 -12.85
N ARG A 252 22.82 18.75 -14.12
CA ARG A 252 21.76 19.05 -15.07
C ARG A 252 20.43 18.40 -14.69
N GLY A 253 20.45 17.15 -14.24
CA GLY A 253 19.28 16.45 -13.72
C GLY A 253 18.61 17.19 -12.57
N ARG A 254 19.38 17.65 -11.59
CA ARG A 254 18.90 18.49 -10.48
C ARG A 254 18.38 19.85 -10.95
N ALA A 255 19.00 20.46 -11.95
CA ALA A 255 18.50 21.71 -12.52
C ALA A 255 17.14 21.55 -13.23
N VAL A 256 16.88 20.39 -13.85
CA VAL A 256 15.64 20.12 -14.59
C VAL A 256 14.52 19.59 -13.69
N GLU A 257 14.81 18.67 -12.77
CA GLU A 257 13.79 17.97 -11.96
C GLU A 257 13.85 18.27 -10.46
N GLY A 258 14.82 19.06 -10.00
CA GLY A 258 15.05 19.33 -8.57
C GLY A 258 15.41 18.07 -7.79
N GLU A 259 14.99 18.01 -6.53
CA GLU A 259 15.23 16.89 -5.61
C GLU A 259 14.60 15.57 -6.06
N ARG A 260 13.70 15.60 -7.05
CA ARG A 260 13.12 14.37 -7.63
C ARG A 260 14.17 13.58 -8.40
N PHE A 261 15.14 14.25 -9.02
CA PHE A 261 16.16 13.60 -9.84
C PHE A 261 16.96 12.57 -9.04
N ASP A 262 17.52 12.97 -7.90
CA ASP A 262 18.40 12.09 -7.11
C ASP A 262 17.64 10.88 -6.54
N ARG A 263 16.38 11.08 -6.12
CA ARG A 263 15.50 9.98 -5.70
C ARG A 263 15.23 9.01 -6.86
N ARG A 264 14.92 9.51 -8.05
CA ARG A 264 14.70 8.69 -9.25
C ARG A 264 15.96 7.95 -9.67
N LEU A 265 17.12 8.60 -9.68
CA LEU A 265 18.41 7.99 -10.01
C LEU A 265 18.73 6.84 -9.05
N ARG A 266 18.48 7.03 -7.75
CA ARG A 266 18.66 5.98 -6.75
C ARG A 266 17.76 4.77 -6.98
N VAL A 267 16.47 5.00 -7.19
CA VAL A 267 15.52 3.92 -7.47
C VAL A 267 15.88 3.21 -8.78
N TYR A 268 16.27 3.96 -9.80
CA TYR A 268 16.73 3.42 -11.08
C TYR A 268 17.92 2.47 -10.88
N ARG A 269 18.95 2.92 -10.14
CA ARG A 269 20.13 2.12 -9.80
C ARG A 269 19.74 0.85 -9.04
N ALA A 270 18.91 0.96 -8.00
CA ALA A 270 18.48 -0.18 -7.20
C ALA A 270 17.69 -1.21 -8.02
N LEU A 271 16.87 -0.77 -8.99
CA LEU A 271 16.19 -1.68 -9.91
C LEU A 271 17.18 -2.42 -10.81
N ARG A 272 18.13 -1.69 -11.41
CA ARG A 272 19.18 -2.29 -12.26
C ARG A 272 20.04 -3.30 -11.52
N GLU A 273 20.45 -2.97 -10.28
CA GLU A 273 21.21 -3.88 -9.40
C GLU A 273 20.42 -5.15 -9.03
N ARG A 274 19.09 -5.08 -9.03
CA ARG A 274 18.20 -6.23 -8.81
C ARG A 274 17.86 -7.00 -10.10
N GLY A 275 18.54 -6.69 -11.21
CA GLY A 275 18.29 -7.32 -12.51
C GLY A 275 16.98 -6.89 -13.16
N VAL A 276 16.38 -5.77 -12.74
CA VAL A 276 15.13 -5.23 -13.30
C VAL A 276 15.45 -4.04 -14.19
N VAL A 277 14.86 -3.98 -15.39
CA VAL A 277 15.01 -2.85 -16.32
C VAL A 277 13.89 -1.83 -16.11
N PRO A 278 14.19 -0.64 -15.55
CA PRO A 278 13.27 0.50 -15.55
C PRO A 278 13.29 1.26 -16.90
N LYS A 279 12.10 1.52 -17.45
CA LYS A 279 11.85 2.49 -18.54
C LYS A 279 10.89 3.57 -18.06
N THR A 280 10.78 4.67 -18.79
CA THR A 280 9.85 5.76 -18.44
C THR A 280 8.41 5.27 -18.23
N GLY A 281 7.85 5.62 -17.07
CA GLY A 281 6.45 5.38 -16.71
C GLY A 281 5.50 6.50 -17.13
N PHE A 282 5.99 7.52 -17.85
CA PHE A 282 5.25 8.76 -18.12
C PHE A 282 3.84 8.55 -18.70
N LYS A 283 3.69 7.61 -19.63
CA LYS A 283 2.37 7.27 -20.25
C LYS A 283 1.35 6.71 -19.25
N PHE A 284 1.79 6.35 -18.04
CA PHE A 284 1.00 5.79 -16.97
C PHE A 284 1.13 6.60 -15.67
N GLY A 285 1.48 7.89 -15.74
CA GLY A 285 1.57 8.76 -14.56
C GLY A 285 2.56 8.29 -13.49
N SER A 286 3.54 7.47 -13.85
CA SER A 286 4.56 6.91 -12.95
C SER A 286 5.97 7.31 -13.38
N ASP A 287 6.93 7.19 -12.46
CA ASP A 287 8.34 7.46 -12.78
C ASP A 287 8.89 6.37 -13.71
N PHE A 288 8.61 5.12 -13.39
CA PHE A 288 9.08 3.97 -14.14
C PHE A 288 7.99 2.93 -14.41
N ARG A 289 8.11 2.27 -15.55
CA ARG A 289 7.57 0.92 -15.78
C ARG A 289 8.74 -0.06 -15.80
N THR A 290 8.53 -1.27 -15.31
CA THR A 290 9.63 -2.22 -15.09
C THR A 290 9.45 -3.51 -15.89
N TYR A 291 10.58 -4.11 -16.26
CA TYR A 291 10.69 -5.40 -16.92
C TYR A 291 11.67 -6.25 -16.11
N ALA A 292 11.22 -7.40 -15.61
CA ALA A 292 12.06 -8.28 -14.81
C ALA A 292 13.04 -9.06 -15.69
N ASP A 293 12.58 -9.49 -16.87
CA ASP A 293 13.30 -10.40 -17.74
C ASP A 293 13.39 -9.80 -19.14
N VAL A 294 14.57 -9.29 -19.47
CA VAL A 294 14.91 -8.72 -20.78
C VAL A 294 16.10 -9.51 -21.32
N GLU A 295 15.83 -10.35 -22.33
CA GLU A 295 16.88 -11.03 -23.11
C GLU A 295 17.27 -10.17 -24.32
N SER A 296 16.26 -9.66 -25.03
CA SER A 296 16.41 -8.64 -26.06
C SER A 296 15.17 -7.76 -26.20
N VAL A 297 15.32 -6.64 -26.92
CA VAL A 297 14.20 -5.72 -27.20
C VAL A 297 13.16 -6.29 -28.18
N GLU A 298 13.55 -7.24 -29.03
CA GLU A 298 12.68 -7.94 -29.99
C GLU A 298 11.76 -8.95 -29.29
N GLU A 299 12.21 -9.50 -28.16
CA GLU A 299 11.48 -10.49 -27.37
C GLU A 299 10.83 -9.89 -26.12
N LEU A 300 10.69 -8.55 -26.07
CA LEU A 300 10.12 -7.84 -24.93
C LEU A 300 8.66 -8.21 -24.68
N GLY A 301 8.43 -8.76 -23.48
CA GLY A 301 7.09 -8.87 -22.90
C GLY A 301 6.49 -7.52 -22.51
N HIS A 302 5.36 -7.56 -21.83
CA HIS A 302 4.77 -6.36 -21.23
C HIS A 302 5.49 -6.02 -19.92
N SER A 303 5.51 -4.73 -19.58
CA SER A 303 6.02 -4.31 -18.25
C SER A 303 5.11 -4.84 -17.14
N GLU A 304 5.69 -5.19 -15.99
CA GLU A 304 4.95 -5.85 -14.89
C GLU A 304 4.50 -4.86 -13.81
N CYS A 305 5.35 -3.90 -13.48
CA CYS A 305 5.04 -2.93 -12.42
C CYS A 305 5.16 -1.49 -12.91
N LEU A 306 4.33 -0.62 -12.34
CA LEU A 306 4.48 0.83 -12.34
C LEU A 306 5.09 1.25 -11.01
N VAL A 307 6.19 2.01 -11.06
CA VAL A 307 6.91 2.48 -9.88
C VAL A 307 6.79 4.00 -9.79
N ARG A 308 6.26 4.49 -8.67
CA ARG A 308 6.28 5.90 -8.28
C ARG A 308 7.33 6.11 -7.19
N VAL A 309 8.18 7.12 -7.37
CA VAL A 309 9.28 7.44 -6.45
C VAL A 309 8.87 8.60 -5.57
N LEU A 310 8.74 8.33 -4.27
CA LEU A 310 8.17 9.26 -3.29
C LEU A 310 9.12 9.41 -2.09
N PRO A 311 9.06 10.53 -1.36
CA PRO A 311 9.77 10.64 -0.10
C PRO A 311 9.16 9.68 0.94
N ALA A 312 9.96 9.21 1.89
CA ALA A 312 9.51 8.22 2.89
C ALA A 312 8.48 8.77 3.88
N ASP A 313 8.45 10.08 4.10
CA ASP A 313 7.47 10.80 4.92
C ASP A 313 6.18 11.16 4.16
N ARG A 314 5.97 10.54 2.97
CA ARG A 314 4.77 10.77 2.18
C ARG A 314 3.52 10.44 2.99
N VAL A 315 2.57 11.37 3.00
CA VAL A 315 1.19 11.14 3.43
C VAL A 315 0.33 11.00 2.17
N PHE A 316 -0.42 9.91 2.09
CA PHE A 316 -1.37 9.64 1.01
C PHE A 316 -2.79 10.02 1.43
N SER A 317 -3.61 10.40 0.47
CA SER A 317 -5.06 10.30 0.62
C SER A 317 -5.54 8.94 0.09
N PRO A 318 -6.58 8.31 0.68
CA PRO A 318 -7.19 7.10 0.14
C PRO A 318 -7.64 7.25 -1.32
N ARG A 319 -8.11 8.45 -1.69
CA ARG A 319 -8.46 8.78 -3.07
C ARG A 319 -7.27 8.66 -4.02
N ASP A 320 -6.10 9.19 -3.64
CA ASP A 320 -4.89 9.07 -4.48
C ASP A 320 -4.45 7.61 -4.64
N LEU A 321 -4.48 6.83 -3.55
CA LEU A 321 -4.21 5.39 -3.60
C LEU A 321 -5.17 4.66 -4.54
N ALA A 322 -6.46 4.95 -4.45
CA ALA A 322 -7.47 4.36 -5.33
C ALA A 322 -7.25 4.72 -6.80
N LEU A 323 -6.85 5.97 -7.11
CA LEU A 323 -6.52 6.40 -8.47
C LEU A 323 -5.29 5.66 -9.01
N ASP A 324 -4.24 5.54 -8.21
CA ASP A 324 -3.02 4.80 -8.56
C ASP A 324 -3.31 3.31 -8.85
N VAL A 325 -4.09 2.68 -7.97
CA VAL A 325 -4.52 1.27 -8.12
C VAL A 325 -5.38 1.10 -9.36
N ARG A 326 -6.35 1.99 -9.60
CA ARG A 326 -7.22 1.94 -10.78
C ARG A 326 -6.43 2.08 -12.08
N LEU A 327 -5.46 2.98 -12.12
CA LEU A 327 -4.59 3.18 -13.27
C LEU A 327 -3.76 1.92 -13.57
N ALA A 328 -3.10 1.37 -12.54
CA ALA A 328 -2.29 0.16 -12.68
C ALA A 328 -3.14 -1.06 -13.10
N HIS A 329 -4.30 -1.24 -12.47
CA HIS A 329 -5.24 -2.30 -12.81
C HIS A 329 -5.73 -2.21 -14.26
N GLY A 330 -6.06 -1.00 -14.73
CA GLY A 330 -6.52 -0.76 -16.11
C GLY A 330 -5.51 -1.19 -17.18
N VAL A 331 -4.22 -1.20 -16.85
CA VAL A 331 -3.14 -1.65 -17.75
C VAL A 331 -2.51 -2.98 -17.34
N ARG A 332 -3.18 -3.72 -16.43
CA ARG A 332 -2.76 -5.01 -15.88
C ARG A 332 -1.32 -4.99 -15.33
N LYS A 333 -1.02 -3.99 -14.49
CA LYS A 333 0.27 -3.83 -13.81
C LYS A 333 0.07 -3.73 -12.31
N ARG A 334 1.13 -4.04 -11.57
CA ARG A 334 1.20 -3.79 -10.12
C ARG A 334 1.64 -2.36 -9.86
N MET A 335 0.96 -1.64 -8.97
CA MET A 335 1.44 -0.34 -8.50
C MET A 335 2.44 -0.54 -7.36
N ILE A 336 3.59 0.13 -7.47
CA ILE A 336 4.66 0.10 -6.47
C ILE A 336 5.03 1.55 -6.09
N PHE A 337 5.14 1.81 -4.80
CA PHE A 337 5.74 3.02 -4.25
C PHE A 337 7.15 2.71 -3.75
N ALA A 338 8.16 3.35 -4.33
CA ALA A 338 9.53 3.30 -3.84
C ALA A 338 9.75 4.52 -2.93
N LEU A 339 9.89 4.28 -1.63
CA LEU A 339 10.01 5.31 -0.60
C LEU A 339 11.48 5.63 -0.32
N VAL A 340 11.87 6.89 -0.46
CA VAL A 340 13.25 7.35 -0.26
C VAL A 340 13.33 8.30 0.93
N GLY A 341 14.12 7.92 1.93
CA GLY A 341 14.31 8.70 3.15
C GLY A 341 15.29 9.88 2.99
N PRO A 342 15.38 10.76 4.01
CA PRO A 342 16.25 11.94 4.00
C PRO A 342 17.75 11.62 3.94
N ASN A 343 18.14 10.47 4.47
CA ASN A 343 19.50 9.93 4.37
C ASN A 343 19.79 9.31 3.01
N GLU A 344 18.94 9.58 2.03
CA GLU A 344 19.15 9.11 0.68
C GLU A 344 19.11 7.57 0.59
N ARG A 345 18.42 6.87 1.49
CA ARG A 345 18.24 5.41 1.39
C ARG A 345 16.80 5.07 1.00
N ILE A 346 16.64 4.05 0.16
CA ILE A 346 15.32 3.48 -0.08
C ILE A 346 14.91 2.75 1.19
N THR A 347 13.85 3.20 1.84
CA THR A 347 13.37 2.60 3.09
C THR A 347 12.50 1.39 2.77
N ASP A 348 11.60 1.52 1.78
CA ASP A 348 10.58 0.53 1.49
C ASP A 348 10.18 0.52 0.02
N TRP A 349 9.66 -0.64 -0.40
CA TRP A 349 8.96 -0.85 -1.66
C TRP A 349 7.58 -1.37 -1.32
N ILE A 350 6.55 -0.54 -1.51
CA ILE A 350 5.18 -0.90 -1.12
C ILE A 350 4.38 -1.19 -2.38
N SER A 351 3.89 -2.43 -2.53
CA SER A 351 2.89 -2.75 -3.54
C SER A 351 1.50 -2.46 -3.01
N VAL A 352 0.65 -1.88 -3.86
CA VAL A 352 -0.76 -1.68 -3.55
C VAL A 352 -1.63 -2.25 -4.67
N GLY A 353 -2.66 -2.99 -4.29
CA GLY A 353 -3.60 -3.63 -5.21
C GLY A 353 -5.03 -3.60 -4.67
N ARG A 354 -6.00 -3.79 -5.56
CA ARG A 354 -7.40 -3.97 -5.14
C ARG A 354 -7.58 -5.39 -4.61
N LEU A 355 -8.20 -5.51 -3.43
CA LEU A 355 -8.57 -6.77 -2.83
C LEU A 355 -10.09 -6.97 -2.89
N THR A 356 -10.51 -8.22 -3.12
CA THR A 356 -11.90 -8.65 -2.94
C THR A 356 -11.89 -9.79 -1.90
N PRO A 357 -12.18 -9.50 -0.61
CA PRO A 357 -12.14 -10.50 0.47
C PRO A 357 -13.10 -11.69 0.28
#